data_AF-A0A8C7ZPT4-F1
#
_entry.id   AF-A0A8C7ZPT4-F1
#
_cell.length_a   1.000
_cell.length_b   1.000
_cell.length_c   1.000
_cell.angle_alpha   90.00
_cell.angle_beta   90.00
_cell.angle_gamma   90.00
#
_symmetry.space_group_name_H-M   'P 1'
#
loop_
_entity.id
_entity.type
_entity.pdbx_description
1 polymer ?
#
loop_
_entity_poly.entity_id
_entity_poly.type
_entity_poly.pdbx_seq_one_letter_code
_entity_poly.pdbx_strand_id
1 'polypeptide(L)'
;MASPVWQFYVVCEKDNTLAICNVCTKQIPRGGKHAKHFNTTNLIRHLKVSHVKEYEQFSKLASAKRERDSSATHSAFYLSEPVIAQSGQPLVYWQNNKSRFPALAQAARTYLCAPCTSVDSERLFINLLEMLLPNKYTVVNS
;
A
#
# COMPACT_ATOMS: atom_id res chain seq x y z
N MET A 1 6.87 -13.61 -7.40
CA MET A 1 6.92 -13.32 -8.85
C MET A 1 8.25 -12.65 -9.18
N ALA A 2 8.97 -13.15 -10.19
CA ALA A 2 10.26 -12.59 -10.60
C ALA A 2 10.12 -11.19 -11.23
N SER A 3 11.19 -10.40 -11.21
CA SER A 3 11.21 -9.05 -11.81
C SER A 3 10.98 -9.12 -13.34
N PRO A 4 10.17 -8.23 -13.94
CA PRO A 4 9.92 -8.22 -15.39
C PRO A 4 11.16 -8.05 -16.27
N VAL A 5 12.27 -7.57 -15.70
CA VAL A 5 13.55 -7.41 -16.41
C VAL A 5 14.04 -8.72 -17.03
N TRP A 6 13.67 -9.87 -16.48
CA TRP A 6 14.04 -11.19 -17.01
C TRP A 6 13.43 -11.51 -18.38
N GLN A 7 12.53 -10.69 -18.92
CA GLN A 7 12.11 -10.82 -20.33
C GLN A 7 13.22 -10.47 -21.32
N PHE A 8 14.24 -9.71 -20.88
CA PHE A 8 15.34 -9.22 -21.72
C PHE A 8 16.67 -9.95 -21.47
N TYR A 9 16.68 -10.92 -20.55
CA TYR A 9 17.89 -11.63 -20.13
C TYR A 9 17.62 -13.11 -19.91
N VAL A 10 18.64 -13.93 -20.15
CA VAL A 10 18.69 -15.33 -19.72
C VAL A 10 19.86 -15.54 -18.76
N VAL A 11 19.75 -16.49 -17.84
CA VAL A 11 20.88 -16.84 -16.96
C VAL A 11 21.93 -17.58 -17.78
N CYS A 12 23.21 -17.24 -17.60
CA CYS A 12 24.28 -17.97 -18.27
C CYS A 12 24.39 -19.39 -17.69
N GLU A 13 24.36 -20.40 -18.55
CA GLU A 13 24.43 -21.82 -18.15
C GLU A 13 25.80 -22.19 -17.56
N LYS A 14 26.87 -21.55 -18.04
CA LYS A 14 28.24 -21.80 -17.59
C LYS A 14 28.55 -21.14 -16.25
N ASP A 15 27.95 -19.98 -16.00
CA ASP A 15 28.16 -19.20 -14.79
C ASP A 15 26.87 -18.52 -14.36
N ASN A 16 26.23 -19.05 -13.31
CA ASN A 16 24.96 -18.54 -12.83
C ASN A 16 25.05 -17.13 -12.20
N THR A 17 26.25 -16.61 -11.97
CA THR A 17 26.48 -15.23 -11.49
C THR A 17 26.32 -14.21 -12.62
N LEU A 18 26.25 -14.67 -13.87
CA LEU A 18 26.09 -13.86 -15.06
C LEU A 18 24.70 -14.04 -15.68
N ALA A 19 24.22 -12.96 -16.29
CA ALA A 19 23.03 -12.93 -17.13
C ALA A 19 23.42 -12.47 -18.53
N ILE A 20 22.92 -13.15 -19.56
CA ILE A 20 23.16 -12.83 -20.96
C ILE A 20 22.04 -11.90 -21.43
N CYS A 21 22.38 -10.76 -22.02
CA CYS A 21 21.41 -9.85 -22.63
C CYS A 21 20.89 -10.44 -23.96
N ASN A 22 19.57 -10.50 -24.12
CA ASN A 22 18.96 -11.04 -25.34
C ASN A 22 19.08 -10.10 -26.56
N VAL A 23 19.45 -8.83 -26.33
CA VAL A 23 19.55 -7.80 -27.39
C VAL A 23 20.97 -7.71 -27.94
N CYS A 24 21.98 -7.72 -27.08
CA CYS A 24 23.39 -7.56 -27.48
C CYS A 24 24.31 -8.69 -27.09
N THR A 25 23.81 -9.76 -26.46
CA THR A 25 24.56 -10.96 -26.02
C THR A 25 25.64 -10.72 -24.95
N LYS A 26 25.78 -9.48 -24.44
CA LYS A 26 26.73 -9.18 -23.36
C LYS A 26 26.37 -9.91 -22.07
N GLN A 27 27.42 -10.37 -21.38
CA GLN A 27 27.31 -11.02 -20.08
C GLN A 27 27.39 -9.96 -18.97
N ILE A 28 26.34 -9.89 -18.15
CA ILE A 28 26.14 -8.87 -17.12
C ILE A 28 26.09 -9.55 -15.75
N PRO A 29 26.89 -9.10 -14.76
CA PRO A 29 26.87 -9.67 -13.42
C PRO A 29 25.54 -9.45 -12.70
N ARG A 30 25.00 -10.50 -12.05
CA ARG A 30 23.74 -10.47 -11.30
C ARG A 30 23.88 -9.94 -9.87
N GLY A 31 25.06 -9.48 -9.48
CA GLY A 31 25.33 -8.87 -8.18
C GLY A 31 25.66 -9.89 -7.08
N GLY A 32 26.81 -9.74 -6.45
CA GLY A 32 27.32 -10.68 -5.46
C GLY A 32 27.86 -11.99 -6.06
N LYS A 33 28.41 -12.85 -5.19
CA LYS A 33 29.01 -14.15 -5.57
C LYS A 33 28.10 -15.34 -5.26
N HIS A 34 26.97 -15.11 -4.59
CA HIS A 34 26.06 -16.14 -4.12
C HIS A 34 24.62 -15.81 -4.48
N ALA A 35 23.81 -16.84 -4.75
CA ALA A 35 22.43 -16.70 -5.20
C ALA A 35 21.57 -15.81 -4.29
N LYS A 36 21.78 -15.85 -2.97
CA LYS A 36 21.07 -15.02 -1.99
C LYS A 36 21.30 -13.52 -2.12
N HIS A 37 22.34 -13.10 -2.85
CA HIS A 37 22.69 -11.70 -3.08
C HIS A 37 22.40 -11.22 -4.50
N PHE A 38 21.89 -12.10 -5.36
CA PHE A 38 21.56 -11.74 -6.74
C PHE A 38 20.44 -10.69 -6.76
N ASN A 39 20.68 -9.62 -7.49
CA ASN A 39 19.72 -8.55 -7.74
C ASN A 39 19.74 -8.16 -9.23
N THR A 40 18.81 -7.30 -9.62
CA THR A 40 18.63 -6.94 -11.03
C THR A 40 19.20 -5.56 -11.39
N THR A 41 19.93 -4.91 -10.48
CA THR A 41 20.38 -3.52 -10.66
C THR A 41 21.29 -3.34 -11.87
N ASN A 42 22.25 -4.26 -12.05
CA ASN A 42 23.17 -4.21 -13.18
C ASN A 42 22.49 -4.47 -14.52
N LEU A 43 21.50 -5.36 -14.53
CA LEU A 43 20.68 -5.67 -15.70
C LEU A 43 19.90 -4.41 -16.11
N ILE A 44 19.17 -3.80 -15.17
CA ILE A 44 18.40 -2.58 -15.42
C ILE A 44 19.31 -1.44 -15.90
N ARG A 45 20.50 -1.27 -15.28
CA ARG A 45 21.48 -0.27 -15.70
C ARG A 45 21.96 -0.50 -17.14
N HIS A 46 22.31 -1.74 -17.48
CA HIS A 46 22.74 -2.10 -18.83
C HIS A 46 21.66 -1.75 -19.86
N LEU A 47 20.42 -2.16 -19.58
CA LEU A 47 19.28 -1.88 -20.47
C LEU A 47 19.09 -0.38 -20.66
N LYS A 48 19.13 0.40 -19.57
CA LYS A 48 18.96 1.87 -19.62
C LYS A 48 20.02 2.58 -20.48
N VAL A 49 21.27 2.13 -20.43
CA VAL A 49 22.40 2.80 -21.10
C VAL A 49 22.60 2.31 -22.53
N SER A 50 22.42 1.01 -22.78
CA SER A 50 22.71 0.39 -24.08
C SER A 50 21.47 0.16 -24.96
N HIS A 51 20.28 0.09 -24.37
CA HIS A 51 19.05 -0.41 -24.99
C HIS A 51 17.82 0.40 -24.54
N VAL A 52 17.80 1.69 -24.91
CA VAL A 52 16.77 2.64 -24.44
C VAL A 52 15.35 2.19 -24.78
N LYS A 53 15.14 1.63 -25.98
CA LYS A 53 13.83 1.13 -26.42
C LYS A 53 13.34 -0.02 -25.54
N GLU A 54 14.20 -0.96 -25.24
CA GLU A 54 13.89 -2.11 -24.39
C GLU A 54 13.74 -1.69 -22.92
N TYR A 55 14.49 -0.68 -22.47
CA TYR A 55 14.31 -0.08 -21.15
C TYR A 55 12.94 0.59 -20.99
N GLU A 56 12.45 1.29 -22.01
CA GLU A 56 11.09 1.85 -22.01
C GLU A 56 10.03 0.74 -21.89
N GLN A 57 10.20 -0.36 -22.62
CA GLN A 57 9.31 -1.53 -22.50
C GLN A 57 9.37 -2.13 -21.09
N PHE A 58 10.56 -2.31 -20.53
CA PHE A 58 10.73 -2.76 -19.14
C PHE A 58 10.01 -1.82 -18.16
N SER A 59 10.15 -0.50 -18.34
CA SER A 59 9.51 0.51 -17.47
C SER A 59 7.99 0.36 -17.48
N LYS A 60 7.37 0.21 -18.66
CA LYS A 60 5.92 -0.03 -18.82
C LYS A 60 5.48 -1.34 -18.17
N LEU A 61 6.26 -2.41 -18.31
CA LEU A 61 5.96 -3.70 -17.68
C LEU A 61 6.10 -3.64 -16.16
N ALA A 62 7.08 -2.88 -15.66
CA ALA A 62 7.32 -2.69 -14.23
C ALA A 62 6.21 -1.85 -13.58
N SER A 63 5.72 -0.80 -14.23
CA SER A 63 4.57 -0.02 -13.75
C SER A 63 3.29 -0.87 -13.75
N ALA A 64 2.99 -1.58 -14.85
CA ALA A 64 1.82 -2.45 -14.92
C ALA A 64 1.88 -3.61 -13.89
N LYS A 65 3.06 -4.14 -13.57
CA LYS A 65 3.22 -5.11 -12.48
C LYS A 65 2.96 -4.45 -11.12
N ARG A 66 3.46 -3.25 -10.87
CA ARG A 66 3.19 -2.51 -9.62
C ARG A 66 1.71 -2.19 -9.47
N GLU A 67 1.02 -1.84 -10.56
CA GLU A 67 -0.42 -1.61 -10.58
C GLU A 67 -1.19 -2.89 -10.31
N ARG A 68 -0.81 -4.02 -10.93
CA ARG A 68 -1.42 -5.32 -10.60
C ARG A 68 -1.19 -5.72 -9.14
N ASP A 69 0.04 -5.59 -8.65
CA ASP A 69 0.38 -5.93 -7.25
C ASP A 69 -0.32 -4.97 -6.26
N SER A 70 -0.49 -3.68 -6.61
CA SER A 70 -1.14 -2.67 -5.76
C SER A 70 -2.67 -2.67 -5.84
N SER A 71 -3.24 -2.93 -7.02
CA SER A 71 -4.68 -2.87 -7.28
C SER A 71 -5.40 -4.16 -6.90
N ALA A 72 -4.71 -5.31 -6.89
CA ALA A 72 -5.40 -6.59 -6.89
C ALA A 72 -5.69 -7.22 -5.53
N THR A 73 -5.17 -6.76 -4.38
CA THR A 73 -5.27 -7.65 -3.20
C THR A 73 -6.48 -7.37 -2.29
N HIS A 74 -6.94 -6.12 -2.06
CA HIS A 74 -8.03 -5.92 -1.06
C HIS A 74 -9.07 -4.82 -1.36
N SER A 75 -8.74 -3.73 -2.06
CA SER A 75 -9.66 -2.60 -2.24
C SER A 75 -10.77 -2.88 -3.26
N ALA A 76 -10.44 -3.42 -4.43
CA ALA A 76 -11.43 -3.73 -5.47
C ALA A 76 -12.46 -4.79 -5.01
N PHE A 77 -12.01 -5.82 -4.29
CA PHE A 77 -12.90 -6.82 -3.68
C PHE A 77 -13.82 -6.22 -2.62
N TYR A 78 -13.30 -5.39 -1.73
CA TYR A 78 -14.12 -4.71 -0.71
C TYR A 78 -15.18 -3.79 -1.35
N LEU A 79 -14.81 -3.02 -2.39
CA LEU A 79 -15.74 -2.12 -3.09
C LEU A 79 -16.84 -2.85 -3.87
N SER A 80 -16.64 -4.14 -4.17
CA SER A 80 -17.65 -4.99 -4.80
C SER A 80 -18.56 -5.74 -3.81
N GLU A 81 -18.26 -5.71 -2.50
CA GLU A 81 -19.14 -6.35 -1.52
C GLU A 81 -20.42 -5.53 -1.30
N PRO A 82 -21.55 -6.21 -1.04
CA PRO A 82 -22.80 -5.52 -0.74
C PRO A 82 -22.64 -4.65 0.51
N VAL A 83 -23.21 -3.44 0.45
CA VAL A 83 -23.20 -2.51 1.57
C VAL A 83 -23.88 -3.17 2.77
N ILE A 84 -23.22 -3.14 3.92
CA ILE A 84 -23.81 -3.60 5.18
C ILE A 84 -25.12 -2.85 5.44
N ALA A 85 -26.14 -3.57 5.92
CA ALA A 85 -27.41 -2.93 6.28
C ALA A 85 -27.16 -1.81 7.30
N GLN A 86 -27.99 -0.75 7.24
CA GLN A 86 -27.82 0.43 8.09
C GLN A 86 -27.95 0.13 9.60
N SER A 87 -28.54 -1.01 9.95
CA SER A 87 -28.63 -1.58 11.31
C SER A 87 -27.46 -2.49 11.70
N GLY A 88 -26.54 -2.77 10.78
CA GLY A 88 -25.37 -3.61 11.02
C GLY A 88 -24.28 -2.86 11.79
N GLN A 89 -23.57 -3.56 12.68
CA GLN A 89 -22.45 -2.98 13.44
C GLN A 89 -21.16 -3.01 12.61
N PRO A 90 -20.64 -1.86 12.14
CA PRO A 90 -19.48 -1.83 11.24
C PRO A 90 -18.22 -2.45 11.85
N LEU A 91 -18.06 -2.31 13.18
CA LEU A 91 -16.93 -2.86 13.92
C LEU A 91 -16.92 -4.40 13.91
N VAL A 92 -18.09 -5.03 14.03
CA VAL A 92 -18.25 -6.50 13.97
C VAL A 92 -17.95 -7.03 12.58
N TYR A 93 -18.41 -6.32 11.54
CA TYR A 93 -18.10 -6.65 10.15
C TYR A 93 -16.58 -6.64 9.90
N TRP A 94 -15.87 -5.59 10.31
CA TRP A 94 -14.41 -5.51 10.15
C TRP A 94 -13.65 -6.52 11.02
N GLN A 95 -14.21 -6.94 12.15
CA GLN A 95 -13.64 -8.01 12.97
C GLN A 95 -13.75 -9.37 12.27
N ASN A 96 -14.89 -9.68 11.67
CA ASN A 96 -15.14 -10.93 10.95
C ASN A 96 -14.37 -10.98 9.62
N ASN A 97 -14.22 -9.84 8.94
CA ASN A 97 -13.53 -9.74 7.65
C ASN A 97 -12.04 -9.41 7.78
N LYS A 98 -11.48 -9.41 9.00
CA LYS A 98 -10.07 -9.06 9.28
C LYS A 98 -9.07 -9.97 8.57
N SER A 99 -9.39 -11.27 8.45
CA SER A 99 -8.54 -12.22 7.72
C SER A 99 -8.55 -11.96 6.21
N ARG A 100 -9.68 -11.49 5.68
CA ARG A 100 -9.89 -11.19 4.25
C ARG A 100 -9.31 -9.84 3.85
N PHE A 101 -9.36 -8.85 4.75
CA PHE A 101 -8.92 -7.47 4.47
C PHE A 101 -8.08 -6.91 5.63
N PRO A 102 -6.91 -7.47 5.96
CA PRO A 102 -6.16 -7.10 7.16
C PRO A 102 -5.75 -5.62 7.19
N ALA A 103 -5.36 -5.07 6.04
CA ALA A 103 -4.98 -3.65 5.92
C ALA A 103 -6.19 -2.70 6.02
N LEU A 104 -7.32 -3.03 5.38
CA LEU A 104 -8.52 -2.20 5.49
C LEU A 104 -9.16 -2.33 6.87
N ALA A 105 -9.22 -3.52 7.47
CA ALA A 105 -9.75 -3.73 8.81
C ALA A 105 -8.93 -2.96 9.86
N GLN A 106 -7.62 -2.86 9.70
CA GLN A 106 -6.76 -2.05 10.56
C GLN A 106 -7.08 -0.56 10.43
N ALA A 107 -7.25 -0.05 9.20
CA ALA A 107 -7.63 1.35 8.98
C ALA A 107 -9.05 1.64 9.51
N ALA A 108 -10.01 0.77 9.19
CA ALA A 108 -11.40 0.91 9.60
C ALA A 108 -11.54 0.95 11.13
N ARG A 109 -10.77 0.16 11.87
CA ARG A 109 -10.72 0.27 13.34
C ARG A 109 -10.29 1.65 13.80
N THR A 110 -9.26 2.24 13.19
CA THR A 110 -8.80 3.58 13.57
C THR A 110 -9.85 4.66 13.26
N TYR A 111 -10.51 4.57 12.11
CA TYR A 111 -11.50 5.56 11.68
C TYR A 111 -12.89 5.38 12.32
N LEU A 112 -13.31 4.15 12.62
CA LEU A 112 -14.61 3.84 13.24
C LEU A 112 -14.56 3.89 14.77
N CYS A 113 -13.39 3.75 15.38
CA CYS A 113 -13.20 3.95 16.82
C CYS A 113 -12.87 5.40 17.19
N ALA A 114 -12.65 6.27 16.20
CA ALA A 114 -12.59 7.70 16.45
C ALA A 114 -14.00 8.17 16.82
N PRO A 115 -14.22 8.75 18.02
CA PRO A 115 -15.52 9.32 18.34
C PRO A 115 -15.85 10.36 17.26
N CYS A 116 -16.96 10.18 16.57
CA CYS A 116 -17.49 11.15 15.60
C CYS A 116 -18.13 12.32 16.37
N THR A 117 -17.35 12.97 17.22
CA THR A 117 -17.83 14.07 18.04
C THR A 117 -16.86 15.23 17.91
N SER A 118 -17.27 16.26 17.17
CA SER A 118 -16.88 17.62 17.56
C SER A 118 -17.52 18.04 18.90
N VAL A 119 -18.20 17.11 19.60
CA VAL A 119 -19.10 17.37 20.73
C VAL A 119 -18.46 17.03 22.09
N ASP A 120 -17.38 16.23 22.15
CA ASP A 120 -16.72 15.93 23.45
C ASP A 120 -15.89 17.11 23.97
N SER A 121 -15.21 17.85 23.08
CA SER A 121 -14.53 19.09 23.48
C SER A 121 -15.52 20.12 24.00
N GLU A 122 -16.70 20.25 23.40
CA GLU A 122 -17.71 21.24 23.80
C GLU A 122 -18.33 20.91 25.16
N ARG A 123 -18.63 19.64 25.46
CA ARG A 123 -19.13 19.24 26.80
C ARG A 123 -18.07 19.38 27.90
N LEU A 124 -16.80 19.10 27.57
CA LEU A 124 -15.69 19.36 28.48
C LEU A 124 -15.48 20.87 28.68
N PHE A 125 -15.64 21.68 27.63
CA PHE A 125 -15.52 23.13 27.70
C PHE A 125 -16.69 23.75 28.47
N ILE A 126 -17.91 23.26 28.31
CA ILE A 126 -19.09 23.73 29.07
C ILE A 126 -18.96 23.38 30.56
N ASN A 127 -18.59 22.15 30.91
CA ASN A 127 -18.35 21.78 32.32
C ASN A 127 -17.20 22.60 32.94
N LEU A 128 -16.15 22.87 32.16
CA LEU A 128 -15.03 23.70 32.61
C LEU A 128 -15.44 25.17 32.77
N LEU A 129 -16.28 25.71 31.87
CA LEU A 129 -16.84 27.06 31.98
C LEU A 129 -17.80 27.18 33.17
N GLU A 130 -18.60 26.15 33.47
CA GLU A 130 -19.53 26.11 34.60
C GLU A 130 -18.79 26.05 35.95
N MET A 131 -17.67 25.32 36.01
CA MET A 131 -16.78 25.33 37.18
C MET A 131 -16.00 26.64 37.38
N LEU A 132 -15.61 27.32 36.30
CA LEU A 132 -14.78 28.53 36.37
C LEU A 132 -15.60 29.84 36.42
N LEU A 133 -16.88 29.81 36.04
CA LEU A 133 -17.77 30.98 36.04
C LEU A 133 -19.16 30.66 36.63
N PRO A 134 -19.27 30.31 37.92
CA PRO A 134 -20.54 29.92 38.54
C PRO A 134 -21.59 31.05 38.67
N ASN A 135 -21.36 32.24 38.10
CA ASN A 135 -22.14 33.44 38.45
C ASN A 135 -22.44 34.42 37.31
N LYS A 136 -22.80 33.93 36.10
CA LYS A 136 -23.29 34.81 35.01
C LYS A 136 -24.51 34.32 34.21
N TYR A 137 -25.32 33.42 34.75
CA TYR A 137 -26.62 33.09 34.16
C TYR A 137 -27.73 32.97 35.23
N THR A 138 -28.02 34.07 35.93
CA THR A 138 -29.36 34.27 36.49
C THR A 138 -30.26 34.77 35.36
N VAL A 139 -31.02 33.85 34.78
CA VAL A 139 -32.20 34.22 33.97
C VAL A 139 -33.21 34.85 34.93
N VAL A 140 -33.33 36.17 34.87
CA VAL A 140 -34.42 36.91 35.53
C VAL A 140 -35.68 36.58 34.73
N ASN A 141 -36.46 35.61 35.21
CA ASN A 141 -37.85 35.44 34.79
C ASN A 141 -38.73 36.19 35.80
N SER A 142 -39.35 37.27 35.31
CA SER A 142 -40.52 38.01 35.80
C SER A 142 -40.59 38.42 37.26
#